data_AF-A0AAE0NDC0-F1
#
_entry.id   AF-A0AAE0NDC0-F1
#
_cell.length_a   1.000
_cell.length_b   1.000
_cell.length_c   1.000
_cell.angle_alpha   90.00
_cell.angle_beta   90.00
_cell.angle_gamma   90.00
#
_symmetry.space_group_name_H-M   'P 1'
#
loop_
_entity.id
_entity.type
_entity.pdbx_description
1 polymer ?
#
loop_
_entity_poly.entity_id
_entity_poly.type
_entity_poly.pdbx_seq_one_letter_code
_entity_poly.pdbx_strand_id
1 'polypeptide(L)'
;MDNVGLSTPRGSGTSGYVQRNLAHMRPRDKAAPYQPRESDNLRHKQRLPDKGLLEHERKREAEVKVFELRDQLEEKGVDEEEIDAKCDALRKQLLADMDSKRNVPGPTRLRMHQVHELADAKIKESERLRQALKISKDYEEGSHWRKQEERQKQALEREAESNRRRDDVDGGDDADADAGADADADRRR
;
A
#
# COMPACT_ATOMS: atom_id res chain seq x y z
N MET A 1 33.43 33.25 8.71
CA MET A 1 33.95 33.25 7.33
C MET A 1 34.16 31.80 6.97
N ASP A 2 33.45 31.30 5.96
CA ASP A 2 33.67 29.94 5.50
C ASP A 2 35.12 29.81 5.03
N ASN A 3 35.86 28.84 5.53
CA ASN A 3 37.29 28.62 5.21
C ASN A 3 37.46 28.10 3.77
N VAL A 4 37.05 28.91 2.78
CA VAL A 4 37.10 28.60 1.35
C VAL A 4 37.93 29.66 0.65
N GLY A 5 39.12 29.26 0.18
CA GLY A 5 40.07 30.14 -0.52
C GLY A 5 41.52 29.88 -0.14
N LEU A 6 42.45 30.57 -0.80
CA LEU A 6 43.86 30.58 -0.43
C LEU A 6 44.09 31.56 0.73
N SER A 7 44.96 31.19 1.68
CA SER A 7 45.30 32.07 2.82
C SER A 7 46.00 33.36 2.38
N THR A 8 46.84 33.28 1.33
CA THR A 8 47.37 34.46 0.63
C THR A 8 47.42 34.20 -0.88
N PRO A 9 47.17 35.20 -1.74
CA PRO A 9 47.26 35.05 -3.19
C PRO A 9 48.72 35.04 -3.70
N ARG A 10 49.68 35.47 -2.87
CA ARG A 10 51.11 35.54 -3.19
C ARG A 10 51.69 34.14 -3.41
N GLY A 11 52.31 33.92 -4.56
CA GLY A 11 52.91 32.63 -4.93
C GLY A 11 51.99 31.67 -5.68
N SER A 12 50.66 31.89 -5.70
CA SER A 12 49.74 31.04 -6.46
C SER A 12 49.66 31.37 -7.95
N GLY A 13 50.19 32.52 -8.37
CA GLY A 13 50.14 32.99 -9.76
C GLY A 13 48.73 33.40 -10.25
N THR A 14 47.74 33.52 -9.35
CA THR A 14 46.36 33.91 -9.68
C THR A 14 45.91 35.12 -8.83
N SER A 15 44.77 35.72 -9.19
CA SER A 15 44.23 36.92 -8.51
C SER A 15 43.65 36.65 -7.12
N GLY A 16 43.55 35.39 -6.69
CA GLY A 16 42.93 35.02 -5.41
C GLY A 16 41.40 35.16 -5.38
N TYR A 17 40.76 35.36 -6.53
CA TYR A 17 39.30 35.48 -6.61
C TYR A 17 38.62 34.10 -6.48
N VAL A 18 37.74 33.95 -5.48
CA VAL A 18 37.02 32.70 -5.21
C VAL A 18 35.56 32.86 -5.65
N GLN A 19 35.14 32.08 -6.64
CA GLN A 19 33.75 32.02 -7.09
C GLN A 19 33.03 30.82 -6.46
N ARG A 20 31.78 31.02 -6.03
CA ARG A 20 30.93 29.92 -5.59
C ARG A 20 30.62 28.96 -6.74
N ASN A 21 30.63 27.66 -6.49
CA ASN A 21 30.22 26.68 -7.48
C ASN A 21 28.70 26.74 -7.69
N LEU A 22 28.25 27.01 -8.92
CA LEU A 22 26.84 27.05 -9.31
C LEU A 22 26.20 25.66 -9.46
N ALA A 23 27.00 24.65 -9.79
CA ALA A 23 26.55 23.27 -9.93
C ALA A 23 26.54 22.50 -8.60
N HIS A 24 27.04 23.11 -7.52
CA HIS A 24 26.99 22.49 -6.21
C HIS A 24 25.54 22.47 -5.69
N MET A 25 24.90 21.32 -5.81
CA MET A 25 23.56 21.07 -5.28
C MET A 25 23.62 21.07 -3.75
N ARG A 26 23.15 22.16 -3.13
CA ARG A 26 23.02 22.23 -1.68
C ARG A 26 21.97 21.19 -1.23
N PRO A 27 22.25 20.37 -0.20
CA PRO A 27 21.23 19.53 0.42
C PRO A 27 20.02 20.41 0.78
N ARG A 28 18.83 19.99 0.36
CA ARG A 28 17.61 20.76 0.58
C ARG A 28 17.35 20.83 2.08
N ASP A 29 17.19 22.04 2.61
CA ASP A 29 16.81 22.26 4.00
C ASP A 29 15.56 21.44 4.31
N LYS A 30 15.68 20.46 5.22
CA LYS A 30 14.54 19.65 5.70
C LYS A 30 13.52 20.48 6.50
N ALA A 31 13.79 21.77 6.69
CA ALA A 31 13.00 22.74 7.44
C ALA A 31 11.90 23.42 6.61
N ALA A 32 11.58 22.94 5.40
CA ALA A 32 10.33 23.34 4.78
C ALA A 32 9.16 22.83 5.65
N PRO A 33 8.12 23.64 5.94
CA PRO A 33 7.01 23.27 6.83
C PRO A 33 6.09 22.18 6.26
N TYR A 34 6.46 21.57 5.13
CA TYR A 34 5.78 20.41 4.61
C TYR A 34 6.31 19.19 5.36
N GLN A 35 5.48 18.69 6.27
CA GLN A 35 5.66 17.40 6.94
C GLN A 35 6.16 16.35 5.94
N PRO A 36 7.09 15.46 6.33
CA PRO A 36 7.41 14.29 5.51
C PRO A 36 6.09 13.66 5.10
N ARG A 37 5.80 13.63 3.80
CA ARG A 37 4.60 12.97 3.28
C ARG A 37 4.70 11.54 3.80
N GLU A 38 3.89 11.20 4.81
CA GLU A 38 3.87 9.85 5.37
C GLU A 38 3.77 8.89 4.19
N SER A 39 4.68 7.93 4.11
CA SER A 39 4.76 6.97 3.01
C SER A 39 3.43 6.26 2.76
N ASP A 40 2.56 6.20 3.78
CA ASP A 40 1.18 5.71 3.70
C ASP A 40 0.27 6.51 2.75
N ASN A 41 0.59 7.77 2.45
CA ASN A 41 -0.12 8.56 1.45
C ASN A 41 0.31 8.27 0.00
N LEU A 42 1.44 7.57 -0.20
CA LEU A 42 1.86 7.06 -1.51
C LEU A 42 1.28 5.68 -1.83
N ARG A 43 0.57 5.05 -0.88
CA ARG A 43 -0.13 3.79 -1.14
C ARG A 43 -1.30 4.05 -2.08
N HIS A 44 -1.31 3.34 -3.21
CA HIS A 44 -2.42 3.38 -4.18
C HIS A 44 -3.70 2.87 -3.51
N LYS A 45 -4.54 3.79 -3.03
CA LYS A 45 -5.84 3.47 -2.44
C LYS A 45 -6.85 3.31 -3.57
N GLN A 46 -7.54 2.17 -3.60
CA GLN A 46 -8.66 1.98 -4.53
C GLN A 46 -9.76 2.99 -4.19
N ARG A 47 -10.32 3.65 -5.20
CA ARG A 47 -11.45 4.58 -5.00
C ARG A 47 -12.65 3.76 -4.55
N LEU A 48 -13.16 4.05 -3.35
CA LEU A 48 -14.34 3.37 -2.82
C LEU A 48 -15.61 3.89 -3.52
N PRO A 49 -16.58 3.02 -3.81
CA PRO A 49 -17.89 3.43 -4.26
C PRO A 49 -18.65 4.14 -3.12
N ASP A 50 -19.42 5.17 -3.46
CA ASP A 50 -20.31 5.84 -2.53
C ASP A 50 -21.68 5.17 -2.59
N LYS A 51 -22.15 4.67 -1.44
CA LYS A 51 -23.43 3.97 -1.33
C LYS A 51 -24.61 4.90 -1.64
N GLY A 52 -24.53 6.17 -1.23
CA GLY A 52 -25.60 7.14 -1.48
C GLY A 52 -25.79 7.41 -2.98
N LEU A 53 -24.69 7.52 -3.72
CA LEU A 53 -24.74 7.72 -5.17
C LEU A 53 -25.26 6.47 -5.90
N LEU A 54 -24.88 5.27 -5.47
CA LEU A 54 -25.42 4.03 -6.02
C LEU A 54 -26.94 3.89 -5.81
N GLU A 55 -27.43 4.24 -4.63
CA GLU A 55 -28.87 4.22 -4.35
C GLU A 55 -29.62 5.31 -5.12
N HIS A 56 -29.00 6.47 -5.29
CA HIS A 56 -29.58 7.57 -6.06
C HIS A 56 -29.72 7.22 -7.53
N GLU A 57 -28.68 6.65 -8.16
CA GLU A 57 -28.74 6.25 -9.58
C GLU A 57 -29.82 5.18 -9.82
N ARG A 58 -29.93 4.21 -8.89
CA ARG A 58 -30.99 3.21 -8.89
C ARG A 58 -32.39 3.83 -8.84
N LYS A 59 -32.64 4.75 -7.91
CA LYS A 59 -33.93 5.46 -7.81
C LYS A 59 -34.20 6.30 -9.04
N ARG A 60 -33.18 6.98 -9.55
CA ARG A 60 -33.25 7.78 -10.78
C ARG A 60 -33.68 6.94 -11.97
N GLU A 61 -33.13 5.73 -12.14
CA GLU A 61 -33.54 4.83 -13.23
C GLU A 61 -35.02 4.46 -13.16
N ALA A 62 -35.57 4.25 -11.95
CA ALA A 62 -37.00 3.99 -11.78
C ALA A 62 -37.84 5.21 -12.13
N GLU A 63 -37.47 6.40 -11.65
CA GLU A 63 -38.19 7.64 -11.95
C GLU A 63 -38.13 8.01 -13.42
N VAL A 64 -37.01 7.74 -14.12
CA VAL A 64 -36.91 7.94 -15.57
C VAL A 64 -37.94 7.08 -16.31
N LYS A 65 -38.13 5.81 -15.91
CA LYS A 65 -39.15 4.93 -16.53
C LYS A 65 -40.57 5.39 -16.24
N VAL A 66 -40.83 5.90 -15.03
CA VAL A 66 -42.13 6.52 -14.68
C VAL A 66 -42.37 7.75 -15.54
N PHE A 67 -41.35 8.57 -15.74
CA PHE A 67 -41.43 9.77 -16.59
C PHE A 67 -41.68 9.42 -18.06
N GLU A 68 -40.98 8.41 -18.61
CA GLU A 68 -41.23 7.91 -19.97
C GLU A 68 -42.67 7.38 -20.14
N LEU A 69 -43.23 6.71 -19.13
CA LEU A 69 -44.62 6.26 -19.17
C LEU A 69 -45.59 7.45 -19.20
N ARG A 70 -45.32 8.47 -18.39
CA ARG A 70 -46.12 9.70 -18.34
C ARG A 70 -46.15 10.37 -19.70
N ASP A 71 -44.99 10.62 -20.31
CA ASP A 71 -44.87 11.23 -21.65
C ASP A 71 -45.69 10.44 -22.69
N GLN A 72 -45.63 9.11 -22.65
CA GLN A 72 -46.39 8.24 -23.56
C GLN A 72 -47.91 8.29 -23.36
N LEU A 73 -48.39 8.53 -22.13
CA LEU A 73 -49.81 8.62 -21.84
C LEU A 73 -50.36 10.02 -22.15
N GLU A 74 -49.56 11.06 -21.92
CA GLU A 74 -49.86 12.43 -22.32
C GLU A 74 -49.97 12.54 -23.86
N GLU A 75 -49.06 11.94 -24.61
CA GLU A 75 -49.14 11.89 -26.08
C GLU A 75 -50.40 11.16 -26.59
N LYS A 76 -50.90 10.18 -25.84
CA LYS A 76 -52.14 9.45 -26.15
C LYS A 76 -53.41 10.20 -25.75
N GLY A 77 -53.29 11.34 -25.06
CA GLY A 77 -54.44 12.14 -24.60
C GLY A 77 -55.28 11.46 -23.51
N VAL A 78 -54.64 10.68 -22.64
CA VAL A 78 -55.29 10.08 -21.46
C VAL A 78 -55.53 11.16 -20.40
N ASP A 79 -56.55 10.98 -19.55
CA ASP A 79 -56.85 11.88 -18.44
C ASP A 79 -55.73 11.91 -17.39
N GLU A 80 -55.48 13.08 -16.77
CA GLU A 80 -54.42 13.28 -15.77
C GLU A 80 -54.57 12.35 -14.56
N GLU A 81 -55.80 12.09 -14.08
CA GLU A 81 -56.04 11.22 -12.93
C GLU A 81 -55.66 9.75 -13.23
N GLU A 82 -55.94 9.30 -14.46
CA GLU A 82 -55.55 7.97 -14.91
C GLU A 82 -54.05 7.84 -15.14
N ILE A 83 -53.39 8.91 -15.58
CA ILE A 83 -51.94 8.97 -15.77
C ILE A 83 -51.24 8.78 -14.42
N ASP A 84 -51.66 9.53 -13.41
CA ASP A 84 -51.06 9.47 -12.08
C ASP A 84 -51.25 8.09 -11.44
N ALA A 85 -52.44 7.50 -11.55
CA ALA A 85 -52.71 6.15 -11.04
C ALA A 85 -51.81 5.08 -11.69
N LYS A 86 -51.59 5.16 -13.01
CA LYS A 86 -50.72 4.24 -13.75
C LYS A 86 -49.24 4.47 -13.40
N CYS A 87 -48.81 5.72 -13.26
CA CYS A 87 -47.45 6.09 -12.84
C CYS A 87 -47.14 5.59 -11.42
N ASP A 88 -48.06 5.74 -10.47
CA ASP A 88 -47.89 5.27 -9.10
C ASP A 88 -47.87 3.74 -8.99
N ALA A 89 -48.70 3.06 -9.78
CA ALA A 89 -48.65 1.60 -9.89
C ALA A 89 -47.28 1.15 -10.42
N LEU A 90 -46.77 1.78 -11.49
CA LEU A 90 -45.46 1.49 -12.05
C LEU A 90 -44.33 1.78 -11.06
N ARG A 91 -44.38 2.91 -10.35
CA ARG A 91 -43.40 3.29 -9.32
C ARG A 91 -43.31 2.22 -8.23
N LYS A 92 -44.45 1.76 -7.70
CA LYS A 92 -44.50 0.69 -6.68
C LYS A 92 -43.93 -0.63 -7.21
N GLN A 93 -44.25 -0.99 -8.45
CA GLN A 93 -43.72 -2.20 -9.08
C GLN A 93 -42.19 -2.12 -9.25
N LEU A 94 -41.67 -1.01 -9.77
CA LEU A 94 -40.25 -0.82 -10.00
C LEU A 94 -39.46 -0.82 -8.68
N LEU A 95 -39.96 -0.18 -7.63
CA LEU A 95 -39.32 -0.21 -6.31
C LEU A 95 -39.27 -1.63 -5.73
N ALA A 96 -40.37 -2.40 -5.82
CA ALA A 96 -40.38 -3.80 -5.38
C ALA A 96 -39.42 -4.68 -6.20
N ASP A 97 -39.38 -4.48 -7.51
CA ASP A 97 -38.45 -5.16 -8.41
C ASP A 97 -36.98 -4.85 -8.06
N MET A 98 -36.67 -3.59 -7.73
CA MET A 98 -35.33 -3.16 -7.34
C MET A 98 -34.89 -3.79 -6.02
N ASP A 99 -35.79 -3.87 -5.04
CA ASP A 99 -35.51 -4.52 -3.76
C ASP A 99 -35.23 -6.02 -3.94
N SER A 100 -35.98 -6.68 -4.85
CA SER A 100 -35.74 -8.09 -5.18
C SER A 100 -34.42 -8.32 -5.94
N LYS A 101 -34.04 -7.41 -6.85
CA LYS A 101 -32.82 -7.49 -7.68
C LYS A 101 -31.56 -7.02 -6.99
N ARG A 102 -31.64 -6.51 -5.74
CA ARG A 102 -30.49 -5.99 -4.98
C ARG A 102 -29.34 -6.99 -4.82
N ASN A 103 -29.63 -8.29 -4.87
CA ASN A 103 -28.64 -9.37 -4.76
C ASN A 103 -28.19 -9.97 -6.11
N VAL A 104 -28.73 -9.52 -7.24
CA VAL A 104 -28.36 -10.02 -8.56
C VAL A 104 -27.20 -9.17 -9.11
N PRO A 105 -26.09 -9.77 -9.59
CA PRO A 105 -25.02 -9.03 -10.24
C PRO A 105 -25.56 -8.23 -11.43
N GLY A 106 -25.29 -6.93 -11.43
CA GLY A 106 -25.72 -6.01 -12.48
C GLY A 106 -25.06 -6.27 -13.85
N PRO A 107 -25.52 -5.57 -14.90
CA PRO A 107 -25.06 -5.78 -16.27
C PRO A 107 -23.55 -5.50 -16.43
N THR A 108 -22.90 -6.30 -17.28
CA THR A 108 -21.44 -6.33 -17.49
C THR A 108 -20.87 -5.14 -18.26
N ARG A 109 -21.71 -4.22 -18.74
CA ARG A 109 -21.30 -3.07 -19.57
C ARG A 109 -21.78 -1.76 -18.99
N LEU A 110 -21.05 -1.29 -17.98
CA LEU A 110 -21.22 0.03 -17.39
C LEU A 110 -20.67 1.12 -18.33
N ARG A 111 -21.26 2.30 -18.28
CA ARG A 111 -20.80 3.47 -19.06
C ARG A 111 -19.58 4.10 -18.40
N MET A 112 -18.76 4.79 -19.19
CA MET A 112 -17.54 5.45 -18.69
C MET A 112 -17.79 6.50 -17.60
N HIS A 113 -18.99 7.10 -17.56
CA HIS A 113 -19.38 8.09 -16.56
C HIS A 113 -19.90 7.48 -15.24
N GLN A 114 -20.18 6.18 -15.20
CA GLN A 114 -20.68 5.47 -14.02
C GLN A 114 -19.51 5.04 -13.10
N VAL A 115 -18.76 6.02 -12.60
CA VAL A 115 -17.50 5.79 -11.89
C VAL A 115 -17.69 4.96 -10.61
N HIS A 116 -18.77 5.18 -9.86
CA HIS A 116 -19.05 4.46 -8.61
C HIS A 116 -19.51 3.02 -8.86
N GLU A 117 -20.34 2.78 -9.87
CA GLU A 117 -20.73 1.43 -10.25
C GLU A 117 -19.53 0.64 -10.77
N LEU A 118 -18.65 1.29 -11.54
CA LEU A 118 -17.41 0.68 -12.04
C LEU A 118 -16.48 0.34 -10.88
N ALA A 119 -16.37 1.21 -9.88
CA ALA A 119 -15.60 0.93 -8.67
C ALA A 119 -16.16 -0.25 -7.87
N ASP A 120 -17.49 -0.30 -7.65
CA ASP A 120 -18.15 -1.43 -6.97
C ASP A 120 -17.97 -2.75 -7.73
N ALA A 121 -18.16 -2.73 -9.05
CA ALA A 121 -17.94 -3.88 -9.92
C ALA A 121 -16.48 -4.36 -9.87
N LYS A 122 -15.51 -3.43 -9.92
CA LYS A 122 -14.08 -3.75 -9.86
C LYS A 122 -13.68 -4.34 -8.51
N ILE A 123 -14.24 -3.84 -7.40
CA ILE A 123 -14.01 -4.41 -6.06
C ILE A 123 -14.52 -5.85 -6.03
N LYS A 124 -15.77 -6.10 -6.46
CA LYS A 124 -16.36 -7.45 -6.52
C LYS A 124 -15.56 -8.40 -7.42
N GLU A 125 -15.11 -7.93 -8.57
CA GLU A 125 -14.25 -8.71 -9.47
C GLU A 125 -12.91 -9.04 -8.83
N SER A 126 -12.28 -8.05 -8.18
CA SER A 126 -11.02 -8.26 -7.46
C SER A 126 -11.16 -9.22 -6.28
N GLU A 127 -12.28 -9.18 -5.56
CA GLU A 127 -12.59 -10.13 -4.49
C GLU A 127 -12.82 -11.53 -5.04
N ARG A 128 -13.53 -11.67 -6.16
CA ARG A 128 -13.72 -12.95 -6.84
C ARG A 128 -12.39 -13.53 -7.32
N LEU A 129 -11.52 -12.70 -7.90
CA LEU A 129 -10.17 -13.10 -8.32
C LEU A 129 -9.31 -13.51 -7.12
N ARG A 130 -9.34 -12.73 -6.02
CA ARG A 130 -8.65 -13.06 -4.77
C ARG A 130 -9.07 -14.44 -4.24
N GLN A 131 -10.37 -14.71 -4.20
CA GLN A 131 -10.92 -16.00 -3.80
C GLN A 131 -10.48 -17.13 -4.74
N ALA A 132 -10.52 -16.91 -6.05
CA ALA A 132 -10.08 -17.90 -7.05
C ALA A 132 -8.59 -18.25 -6.91
N LEU A 133 -7.75 -17.25 -6.62
CA LEU A 133 -6.32 -17.41 -6.36
C LEU A 133 -6.01 -17.94 -4.95
N LYS A 134 -7.03 -18.24 -4.13
CA LYS A 134 -6.91 -18.72 -2.75
C LYS A 134 -6.08 -17.78 -1.85
N ILE A 135 -6.09 -16.48 -2.14
CA ILE A 135 -5.41 -15.46 -1.33
C ILE A 135 -6.30 -15.12 -0.14
N SER A 136 -5.75 -15.16 1.09
CA SER A 136 -6.51 -14.84 2.30
C SER A 136 -6.94 -13.37 2.33
N LYS A 137 -7.97 -13.04 3.13
CA LYS A 137 -8.45 -11.65 3.25
C LYS A 137 -7.43 -10.77 3.95
N ASP A 138 -6.68 -11.37 4.87
CA ASP A 138 -5.66 -10.72 5.69
C ASP A 138 -4.28 -10.79 5.04
N TYR A 139 -4.22 -11.01 3.71
CA TYR A 139 -2.96 -11.04 2.98
C TYR A 139 -2.37 -9.63 2.93
N GLU A 140 -1.30 -9.42 3.69
CA GLU A 140 -0.50 -8.20 3.61
C GLU A 140 0.55 -8.32 2.50
N GLU A 141 0.59 -7.34 1.61
CA GLU A 141 1.68 -7.19 0.65
C GLU A 141 3.03 -7.16 1.39
N GLY A 142 4.01 -7.90 0.89
CA GLY A 142 5.32 -8.01 1.54
C GLY A 142 5.39 -9.01 2.71
N SER A 143 4.28 -9.57 3.20
CA SER A 143 4.29 -10.54 4.32
C SER A 143 5.09 -11.80 3.98
N HIS A 144 5.02 -12.25 2.73
CA HIS A 144 5.80 -13.38 2.25
C HIS A 144 7.32 -13.11 2.29
N TRP A 145 7.75 -11.92 1.87
CA TRP A 145 9.17 -11.51 1.94
C TRP A 145 9.64 -11.30 3.38
N ARG A 146 8.85 -10.62 4.22
CA ARG A 146 9.15 -10.44 5.66
C ARG A 146 9.35 -11.78 6.37
N LYS A 147 8.48 -12.76 6.09
CA LYS A 147 8.59 -14.12 6.64
C LYS A 147 9.77 -14.91 6.07
N GLN A 148 10.27 -14.57 4.88
CA GLN A 148 11.51 -15.14 4.35
C GLN A 148 12.74 -14.52 5.02
N GLU A 149 12.80 -13.19 5.13
CA GLU A 149 13.88 -12.49 5.81
C GLU A 149 13.99 -12.92 7.28
N GLU A 150 12.86 -13.03 7.98
CA GLU A 150 12.83 -13.49 9.37
C GLU A 150 13.34 -14.94 9.49
N ARG A 151 12.96 -15.82 8.57
CA ARG A 151 13.48 -17.21 8.54
C ARG A 151 14.97 -17.27 8.25
N GLN A 152 15.46 -16.44 7.32
CA GLN A 152 16.90 -16.35 7.04
C GLN A 152 17.67 -15.81 8.25
N LYS A 153 17.13 -14.78 8.91
CA LYS A 153 17.72 -14.20 10.12
C LYS A 153 17.75 -15.21 11.28
N GLN A 154 16.66 -15.94 11.51
CA GLN A 154 16.62 -17.01 12.51
C GLN A 154 17.57 -18.17 12.18
N ALA A 155 17.74 -18.51 10.90
CA ALA A 155 18.70 -19.53 10.47
C ALA A 155 20.15 -19.09 10.74
N LEU A 156 20.50 -17.85 10.39
CA LEU A 156 21.81 -17.25 10.67
C LEU A 156 22.08 -17.14 12.17
N GLU A 157 21.07 -16.78 12.96
CA GLU A 157 21.19 -16.69 14.42
C GLU A 157 21.42 -18.08 15.05
N ARG A 158 20.70 -19.11 14.59
CA ARG A 158 20.95 -20.50 15.01
C ARG A 158 22.33 -20.99 14.60
N GLU A 159 22.79 -20.66 13.40
CA GLU A 159 24.12 -21.02 12.93
C GLU A 159 25.20 -20.34 13.78
N ALA A 160 25.05 -19.04 14.07
CA ALA A 160 25.94 -18.29 14.94
C ALA A 160 25.94 -18.82 16.40
N GLU A 161 24.78 -19.20 16.94
CA GLU A 161 24.69 -19.83 18.27
C GLU A 161 25.35 -21.21 18.28
N SER A 162 25.17 -22.00 17.21
CA SER A 162 25.84 -23.30 17.07
C SER A 162 27.35 -23.18 16.95
N ASN A 163 27.85 -22.12 16.29
CA ASN A 163 29.29 -21.86 16.19
C ASN A 163 29.87 -21.46 17.54
N ARG A 164 29.22 -20.55 18.27
CA ARG A 164 29.64 -20.19 19.64
C ARG A 164 29.72 -21.42 20.55
N ARG A 165 28.71 -22.28 20.52
CA ARG A 165 28.73 -23.54 21.31
C ARG A 165 29.84 -24.50 20.90
N ARG A 166 30.34 -24.46 19.65
CA ARG A 166 31.51 -25.24 19.24
C ARG A 166 32.80 -24.61 19.77
N ASP A 167 32.91 -23.29 19.67
CA ASP A 167 34.07 -22.53 20.15
C ASP A 167 34.23 -22.67 21.68
N ASP A 168 33.13 -22.70 22.44
CA ASP A 168 33.12 -22.93 23.90
C ASP A 168 33.54 -24.36 24.32
N VAL A 169 33.39 -25.35 23.43
CA VAL A 169 33.79 -26.74 23.70
C VAL A 169 35.27 -26.96 23.36
N ASP A 170 35.81 -26.23 22.38
CA ASP A 170 37.22 -26.31 21.96
C ASP A 170 38.16 -25.51 22.87
N GLY A 171 37.66 -24.45 23.55
CA GLY A 171 38.44 -23.65 24.50
C GLY A 171 38.62 -24.23 25.90
N GLY A 172 38.18 -25.47 26.14
CA GLY A 172 38.20 -26.13 27.46
C GLY A 172 39.41 -27.03 27.74
N ASP A 173 40.27 -27.32 26.75
CA ASP A 173 41.30 -28.37 26.86
C ASP A 173 42.75 -27.86 27.03
N ASP A 174 42.98 -26.55 27.22
CA ASP A 174 44.33 -25.95 27.29
C ASP A 174 44.79 -25.51 28.72
N ALA A 175 44.23 -26.09 29.79
CA ALA A 175 44.51 -25.65 31.17
C ALA A 175 45.32 -26.59 32.08
N ASP A 176 45.93 -27.68 31.57
CA ASP A 176 46.68 -28.64 32.41
C ASP A 176 48.02 -29.13 31.80
N ALA A 177 48.83 -28.23 31.24
CA ALA A 177 50.14 -28.60 30.68
C ALA A 177 51.27 -27.59 30.96
N ASP A 178 51.45 -27.10 32.20
CA ASP A 178 52.75 -26.54 32.62
C ASP A 178 52.95 -26.57 34.15
N ALA A 179 53.27 -27.74 34.70
CA ALA A 179 53.82 -27.84 36.04
C ALA A 179 54.70 -29.10 36.19
N GLY A 180 56.00 -28.99 35.92
CA GLY A 180 56.98 -29.94 36.46
C GLY A 180 58.18 -30.25 35.57
N ALA A 181 59.17 -29.36 35.54
CA ALA A 181 60.51 -29.71 35.09
C ALA A 181 61.58 -28.82 35.77
N ASP A 182 61.83 -29.03 37.06
CA ASP A 182 63.09 -28.54 37.68
C ASP A 182 63.43 -29.36 38.94
N ALA A 183 64.09 -30.51 38.77
CA ALA A 183 64.87 -31.20 39.80
C ALA A 183 65.56 -32.47 39.25
N ASP A 184 66.71 -32.34 38.58
CA ASP A 184 67.77 -33.37 38.67
C ASP A 184 69.10 -32.84 38.12
N ALA A 185 69.82 -32.10 38.95
CA ALA A 185 71.21 -31.71 38.71
C ALA A 185 72.04 -31.93 39.97
N ASP A 186 72.02 -33.14 40.53
CA ASP A 186 73.03 -33.53 41.50
C ASP A 186 73.28 -35.05 41.54
N ARG A 187 74.02 -35.54 40.54
CA ARG A 187 74.71 -36.85 40.61
C ARG A 187 75.79 -36.93 39.53
N ARG A 188 77.01 -36.46 39.84
CA ARG A 188 78.31 -36.94 39.33
C ARG A 188 79.46 -35.97 39.73
N ARG A 189 79.99 -36.09 40.95
CA ARG A 189 81.40 -36.43 41.25
C ARG A 189 81.67 -36.35 42.74
#